data_AF-A0A0T0MBL7-F1
#
_entry.id   AF-A0A0T0MBL7-F1
#
_cell.length_a   1.000
_cell.length_b   1.000
_cell.length_c   1.000
_cell.angle_alpha   90.00
_cell.angle_beta   90.00
_cell.angle_gamma   90.00
#
_symmetry.space_group_name_H-M   'P 1'
#
loop_
_entity.id
_entity.type
_entity.pdbx_description
1 polymer ?
#
loop_
_entity_poly.entity_id
_entity_poly.type
_entity_poly.pdbx_seq_one_letter_code
_entity_poly.pdbx_strand_id
1 'polypeptide(L)'
;MKNSTIKNIGNYTFWLCFILGNICLLGNIITKNIDFALCGFVLLYLASALNLLIIFGLLIYGFFRRSQLPNCFSASAILCINIPIAALYTYIGLTLNSI
;
A
#
# COMPACT_ATOMS: atom_id res chain seq x y z
N MET A 1 -15.63 15.42 6.20
CA MET A 1 -15.59 14.58 4.98
C MET A 1 -16.89 13.81 4.84
N LYS A 2 -17.37 13.60 3.60
CA LYS A 2 -18.44 12.62 3.33
C LYS A 2 -17.85 11.21 3.49
N ASN A 3 -18.68 10.25 3.89
CA ASN A 3 -18.27 8.84 4.03
C ASN A 3 -17.63 8.28 2.75
N SER A 4 -18.14 8.69 1.59
CA SER A 4 -17.62 8.31 0.27
C SER A 4 -16.19 8.80 0.04
N THR A 5 -15.83 9.98 0.53
CA THR A 5 -14.47 10.53 0.39
C THR A 5 -13.45 9.70 1.16
N ILE A 6 -13.78 9.28 2.39
CA ILE A 6 -12.90 8.47 3.24
C ILE A 6 -12.64 7.10 2.61
N LYS A 7 -13.69 6.45 2.11
CA LYS A 7 -13.59 5.16 1.42
C LYS A 7 -12.78 5.27 0.12
N ASN A 8 -12.99 6.34 -0.64
CA ASN A 8 -12.25 6.57 -1.88
C ASN A 8 -10.75 6.77 -1.64
N ILE A 9 -10.35 7.53 -0.62
CA ILE A 9 -8.93 7.71 -0.28
C ILE A 9 -8.26 6.35 -0.02
N GLY A 10 -8.85 5.52 0.86
CA GLY A 10 -8.33 4.19 1.16
C GLY A 10 -8.21 3.31 -0.09
N ASN A 11 -9.26 3.27 -0.92
CA ASN A 11 -9.28 2.47 -2.14
C ASN A 11 -8.27 2.96 -3.19
N TYR A 12 -8.18 4.27 -3.45
CA TYR A 12 -7.27 4.80 -4.46
C TYR A 12 -5.82 4.57 -4.07
N THR A 13 -5.45 4.82 -2.82
CA THR A 13 -4.10 4.57 -2.34
C THR A 13 -3.76 3.07 -2.40
N PHE A 14 -4.71 2.20 -2.04
CA PHE A 14 -4.54 0.75 -2.17
C PHE A 14 -4.27 0.34 -3.62
N TRP A 15 -5.17 0.70 -4.55
CA TRP A 15 -5.05 0.32 -5.95
C TRP A 15 -3.78 0.88 -6.60
N LEU A 16 -3.39 2.11 -6.26
CA LEU A 16 -2.18 2.73 -6.80
C LEU A 16 -0.93 1.95 -6.38
N CYS A 17 -0.77 1.65 -5.08
CA CYS A 17 0.37 0.87 -4.60
C CYS A 17 0.35 -0.56 -5.16
N PHE A 18 -0.83 -1.18 -5.24
CA PHE A 18 -0.99 -2.52 -5.78
C PHE A 18 -0.55 -2.59 -7.24
N ILE A 19 -1.01 -1.67 -8.09
CA ILE A 19 -0.65 -1.62 -9.51
C ILE A 19 0.85 -1.39 -9.67
N LEU A 20 1.42 -0.41 -8.97
CA LEU A 20 2.86 -0.13 -9.04
C LEU A 20 3.71 -1.32 -8.55
N GLY A 21 3.28 -2.00 -7.49
CA GLY A 21 3.94 -3.21 -6.99
C GLY A 21 3.94 -4.34 -8.03
N ASN A 22 2.82 -4.54 -8.72
CA ASN A 22 2.73 -5.52 -9.81
C ASN A 22 3.63 -5.16 -10.98
N ILE A 23 3.71 -3.88 -11.36
CA ILE A 23 4.61 -3.42 -12.42
C ILE A 23 6.07 -3.70 -12.05
N CYS A 24 6.48 -3.43 -10.80
CA CYS A 24 7.83 -3.74 -10.35
C CYS A 24 8.12 -5.25 -10.37
N LEU A 25 7.19 -6.06 -9.87
CA LEU A 25 7.38 -7.50 -9.81
C LEU A 25 7.39 -8.16 -11.21
N LEU A 26 6.44 -7.80 -12.07
CA LEU A 26 6.35 -8.31 -13.44
C LEU A 26 7.52 -7.80 -14.30
N GLY A 27 7.93 -6.54 -14.12
CA GLY A 27 9.12 -5.99 -14.79
C GLY A 27 10.39 -6.76 -14.43
N ASN A 28 10.56 -7.10 -13.15
CA ASN A 28 11.67 -7.95 -12.70
C ASN A 28 11.60 -9.35 -13.33
N ILE A 29 10.42 -9.98 -13.37
CA ILE A 29 10.25 -11.32 -13.94
C ILE A 29 10.53 -11.35 -15.45
N ILE A 30 9.99 -10.38 -16.20
CA ILE A 30 10.06 -10.35 -17.67
C ILE A 30 11.45 -9.94 -18.14
N THR A 31 12.00 -8.87 -17.56
CA THR A 31 13.26 -8.28 -18.03
C THR A 31 14.48 -8.85 -17.31
N LYS A 32 14.30 -9.52 -16.17
CA LYS A 32 15.39 -9.95 -15.25
C LYS A 32 16.33 -8.80 -14.86
N ASN A 33 15.82 -7.56 -14.89
CA ASN A 33 16.59 -6.40 -14.49
C ASN A 33 16.38 -6.12 -13.00
N ILE A 34 17.48 -6.11 -12.24
CA ILE A 34 17.53 -5.85 -10.81
C ILE A 34 17.00 -4.47 -10.43
N ASP A 35 17.00 -3.50 -11.34
CA ASP A 35 16.43 -2.16 -11.15
C ASP A 35 14.95 -2.23 -10.79
N PHE A 36 14.21 -3.19 -11.34
CA PHE A 36 12.79 -3.39 -11.00
C PHE A 36 12.60 -3.94 -9.59
N ALA A 37 13.51 -4.80 -9.11
CA ALA A 37 13.50 -5.28 -7.74
C ALA A 37 13.85 -4.16 -6.74
N LEU A 38 14.85 -3.32 -7.07
CA LEU A 38 15.20 -2.11 -6.32
C LEU A 38 14.04 -1.13 -6.27
N CYS A 39 13.38 -0.88 -7.41
CA CYS A 39 12.19 -0.04 -7.50
C CYS A 39 11.07 -0.56 -6.60
N GLY A 40 10.81 -1.87 -6.63
CA GLY A 40 9.83 -2.51 -5.74
C GLY A 40 10.17 -2.33 -4.26
N PHE A 41 11.44 -2.39 -3.89
CA PHE A 41 11.90 -2.18 -2.51
C PHE A 41 11.72 -0.73 -2.05
N VAL A 42 12.07 0.25 -2.90
CA VAL A 42 11.85 1.68 -2.64
C VAL A 42 10.36 1.98 -2.54
N LEU A 43 9.55 1.41 -3.43
CA LEU A 43 8.10 1.53 -3.42
C LEU A 43 7.52 0.99 -2.12
N LEU A 44 8.03 -0.14 -1.60
CA LEU A 44 7.57 -0.71 -0.32
C LEU A 44 7.76 0.27 0.83
N TYR A 45 8.94 0.89 0.96
CA TYR A 45 9.20 1.89 1.99
C TYR A 45 8.30 3.12 1.85
N LEU A 46 8.20 3.66 0.64
CA LEU A 46 7.39 4.86 0.37
C LEU A 46 5.89 4.59 0.60
N ALA A 47 5.37 3.49 0.06
CA ALA A 47 3.97 3.09 0.20
C ALA A 47 3.63 2.77 1.66
N SER A 48 4.54 2.14 2.41
CA SER A 48 4.34 1.88 3.84
C SER A 48 4.27 3.17 4.64
N ALA A 49 5.19 4.12 4.39
CA ALA A 49 5.18 5.42 5.05
C ALA A 49 3.90 6.22 4.73
N LEU A 50 3.48 6.25 3.45
CA LEU A 50 2.25 6.91 3.01
C LEU A 50 1.00 6.27 3.61
N ASN A 51 0.89 4.94 3.61
CA ASN A 51 -0.24 4.24 4.23
C ASN A 51 -0.32 4.54 5.72
N LEU A 52 0.82 4.51 6.43
CA LEU A 52 0.87 4.81 7.85
C LEU A 52 0.41 6.24 8.14
N LEU A 53 0.87 7.22 7.33
CA LEU A 53 0.48 8.62 7.47
C LEU A 53 -1.04 8.81 7.24
N ILE A 54 -1.61 8.15 6.23
CA ILE A 54 -3.06 8.20 5.96
C ILE A 54 -3.86 7.53 7.08
N ILE A 55 -3.40 6.38 7.59
CA ILE A 55 -4.02 5.68 8.72
C ILE A 55 -4.03 6.59 9.96
N PHE A 56 -2.91 7.23 10.29
CA PHE A 56 -2.85 8.18 11.41
C PHE A 56 -3.83 9.34 11.23
N GLY A 57 -3.88 9.94 10.04
CA GLY A 57 -4.83 11.02 9.74
C GLY A 57 -6.29 10.58 9.88
N LEU A 58 -6.63 9.38 9.39
CA LEU A 58 -7.97 8.79 9.49
C LEU A 58 -8.36 8.48 10.94
N LEU A 59 -7.45 7.92 11.73
CA LEU A 59 -7.69 7.60 13.13
C LEU A 59 -7.86 8.86 13.97
N ILE A 60 -7.02 9.88 13.79
CA ILE A 60 -7.18 11.18 14.46
C ILE A 60 -8.54 11.79 14.08
N TYR A 61 -8.89 11.82 12.80
CA TYR A 61 -10.18 12.36 12.35
C TYR A 61 -11.38 11.57 12.93
N GLY A 62 -11.29 10.23 12.92
CA GLY A 62 -12.31 9.36 13.50
C GLY A 62 -12.46 9.51 15.01
N PHE A 63 -11.37 9.80 15.71
CA PHE A 63 -11.38 10.08 17.15
C PHE A 63 -12.16 11.36 17.47
N PHE A 64 -11.92 12.45 16.73
CA PHE A 64 -12.68 13.70 16.88
C PHE A 64 -14.13 13.61 16.37
N ARG A 65 -14.40 12.73 15.39
CA ARG A 65 -15.76 12.46 14.88
C ARG A 65 -16.14 11.00 15.04
N ARG A 66 -16.60 10.63 16.25
CA ARG A 66 -17.04 9.27 16.58
C ARG A 66 -18.07 8.67 15.61
N SER A 67 -18.94 9.47 14.98
CA SER A 67 -19.90 8.98 13.99
C SER A 67 -19.26 8.48 12.68
N GLN A 68 -18.02 8.89 12.39
CA GLN A 68 -17.26 8.53 11.19
C GLN A 68 -16.22 7.42 11.47
N LEU A 69 -16.00 7.11 12.75
CA LEU A 69 -15.01 6.16 13.26
C LEU A 69 -15.06 4.78 12.58
N PRO A 70 -16.23 4.12 12.39
CA PRO A 70 -16.28 2.83 11.69
C PRO A 70 -15.82 2.91 10.22
N ASN A 71 -16.13 4.01 9.51
CA ASN A 71 -15.67 4.20 8.14
C ASN A 71 -14.16 4.46 8.06
N CYS A 72 -13.62 5.21 9.04
CA CYS A 72 -12.19 5.45 9.15
C CYS A 72 -11.41 4.16 9.46
N PHE A 73 -11.96 3.29 10.33
CA PHE A 73 -11.39 1.98 10.60
C PHE A 73 -11.39 1.07 9.37
N SER A 74 -12.51 1.01 8.64
CA SER A 74 -12.61 0.20 7.43
C SER A 74 -11.61 0.65 6.36
N ALA A 75 -11.48 1.96 6.12
CA ALA A 75 -10.48 2.50 5.20
C ALA A 75 -9.05 2.20 5.66
N SER A 76 -8.77 2.34 6.96
CA SER A 76 -7.45 2.03 7.54
C SER A 76 -7.09 0.55 7.41
N ALA A 77 -8.06 -0.35 7.61
CA ALA A 77 -7.86 -1.78 7.46
C ALA A 77 -7.50 -2.18 6.02
N ILE A 78 -8.12 -1.54 5.02
CA ILE A 78 -7.78 -1.74 3.60
C ILE A 78 -6.34 -1.29 3.32
N LEU A 79 -5.91 -0.17 3.90
CA LEU A 79 -4.53 0.32 3.77
C LEU A 79 -3.52 -0.60 4.47
N CYS A 80 -3.90 -1.24 5.58
CA CYS A 80 -3.04 -2.22 6.25
C CYS A 80 -2.77 -3.46 5.39
N ILE A 81 -3.70 -3.89 4.52
CA ILE A 81 -3.52 -5.04 3.60
C ILE A 81 -2.40 -4.79 2.58
N ASN A 82 -2.07 -3.52 2.29
CA ASN A 82 -1.00 -3.18 1.37
C ASN A 82 0.38 -3.63 1.89
N ILE A 83 0.59 -3.63 3.22
CA ILE A 83 1.86 -4.00 3.86
C ILE A 83 2.21 -5.48 3.64
N PRO A 84 1.35 -6.47 3.96
CA PRO A 84 1.64 -7.87 3.70
C PRO A 84 1.75 -8.19 2.21
N ILE A 85 0.98 -7.53 1.33
CA ILE A 85 1.14 -7.69 -0.12
C ILE A 85 2.53 -7.23 -0.57
N ALA A 86 2.96 -6.06 -0.11
CA ALA A 86 4.28 -5.53 -0.46
C ALA A 86 5.40 -6.46 0.04
N ALA A 87 5.31 -6.96 1.27
CA ALA A 87 6.26 -7.92 1.82
C ALA A 87 6.34 -9.22 0.97
N LEU A 88 5.18 -9.72 0.52
CA LEU A 88 5.10 -10.88 -0.36
C LEU A 88 5.77 -10.62 -1.72
N TYR A 89 5.58 -9.44 -2.31
CA TYR A 89 6.23 -9.08 -3.58
C TYR A 89 7.75 -8.95 -3.44
N THR A 90 8.23 -8.37 -2.35
CA THR A 90 9.66 -8.31 -2.05
C THR A 90 10.25 -9.70 -1.87
N TYR A 91 9.56 -10.60 -1.15
CA TYR A 91 10.00 -11.98 -0.99
C TYR A 91 10.10 -12.72 -2.33
N ILE A 92 9.08 -12.59 -3.19
CA ILE A 92 9.11 -13.18 -4.54
C ILE A 92 10.27 -12.59 -5.36
N GLY A 93 10.44 -11.27 -5.37
CA GLY A 93 11.50 -10.60 -6.12
C GLY A 93 12.91 -11.03 -5.68
N LEU A 94 13.14 -11.18 -4.37
CA LEU A 94 14.40 -11.67 -3.81
C LEU A 94 14.66 -13.13 -4.19
N THR A 95 13.64 -14.00 -4.07
CA THR A 95 13.76 -15.43 -4.40
C THR A 95 14.08 -15.66 -5.88
N LEU A 96 13.52 -14.84 -6.77
CA LEU A 96 13.79 -14.92 -8.21
C LEU A 96 15.20 -14.44 -8.61
N ASN A 97 15.76 -13.51 -7.86
CA ASN A 97 17.08 -12.93 -8.14
C ASN A 97 18.23 -13.62 -7.38
N SER A 98 17.93 -14.52 -6.42
CA SER A 98 18.92 -15.28 -5.66
C SER A 98 19.34 -16.61 -6.34
N ILE A 99 19.40 -16.64 -7.67
CA ILE A 99 19.89 -17.77 -8.48
C ILE A 99 21.16 -17.36 -9.20
#